data_AF-A0A6B2L6G9-F1
#
_entry.id   AF-A0A6B2L6G9-F1
#
_cell.length_a   1.000
_cell.length_b   1.000
_cell.length_c   1.000
_cell.angle_alpha   90.00
_cell.angle_beta   90.00
_cell.angle_gamma   90.00
#
_symmetry.space_group_name_H-M   'P 1'
#
loop_
_entity.id
_entity.type
_entity.pdbx_description
1 polymer ?
#
loop_
_entity_poly.entity_id
_entity_poly.type
_entity_poly.pdbx_seq_one_letter_code
_entity_poly.pdbx_strand_id
1 'polypeptide(L)'
;MVVEFDPTQKTKTNLRSHYPDKFLDKTIPDTVPRFCFPEEELTFDGYDENREKIVEEFSFILTVMDGSRRFGFCRRYRSRKGDVKPFCNVIISNWSSFSLFQQVMDVIDLLPSEEVIVSFLKLLLSKPFPAKEETVAVELNVNNEKSNTFRFTRSSNPYEFLDYVSYEPLFKTCSVKTIMLLFSALLSESHVIGIGKTLPHISACMNALTSLIYPFNWQHVFIPILPKQLIEFVEAPMPFLIGMLSDAGPLLEEREIEEGTLILNFDNDTFIKAPAVIEETLPSTLATSLKRNLTRLKTSEIRGQAFNQLVAHIFLRFWVDIFVNYRTCFGTPQGEHNFDVQKFIKSRPKQMLSFLQKFERTQMFFMFIEEQEQLSAASKL
;
A
#
# COMPACT_ATOMS: atom_id res chain seq x y z
N MET A 1 5.42 -16.69 8.33
CA MET A 1 6.80 -16.69 8.89
C MET A 1 6.76 -16.00 10.24
N VAL A 2 7.63 -16.40 11.16
CA VAL A 2 7.85 -15.75 12.44
C VAL A 2 9.29 -15.26 12.46
N VAL A 3 9.47 -13.94 12.56
CA VAL A 3 10.78 -13.29 12.60
C VAL A 3 11.00 -12.78 14.02
N GLU A 4 12.13 -13.11 14.63
CA GLU A 4 12.53 -12.62 15.95
C GLU A 4 13.64 -11.57 15.79
N PHE A 5 13.55 -10.48 16.56
CA PHE A 5 14.59 -9.46 16.60
C PHE A 5 15.71 -9.88 17.56
N ASP A 6 16.95 -9.90 17.08
CA ASP A 6 18.13 -10.13 17.91
C ASP A 6 18.82 -8.80 18.26
N PRO A 7 18.68 -8.29 19.50
CA PRO A 7 19.32 -7.04 19.90
C PRO A 7 20.85 -7.12 19.98
N THR A 8 21.44 -8.32 19.98
CA THR A 8 22.91 -8.51 20.06
C THR A 8 23.59 -8.44 18.70
N GLN A 9 22.83 -8.64 17.62
CA GLN A 9 23.30 -8.53 16.25
C GLN A 9 22.42 -7.51 15.54
N LYS A 10 22.72 -6.21 15.71
CA LYS A 10 21.94 -5.06 15.20
C LYS A 10 21.49 -5.15 13.74
N THR A 11 22.12 -6.02 12.93
CA THR A 11 21.84 -6.23 11.50
C THR A 11 21.21 -7.59 11.17
N LYS A 12 20.99 -8.48 12.14
CA LYS A 12 20.43 -9.82 11.93
C LYS A 12 19.10 -10.00 12.67
N THR A 13 18.03 -9.81 11.93
CA THR A 13 16.74 -10.42 12.23
C THR A 13 16.78 -11.89 11.86
N ASN A 14 16.41 -12.76 12.80
CA ASN A 14 16.47 -14.20 12.59
C ASN A 14 15.08 -14.72 12.24
N LEU A 15 14.98 -15.45 11.12
CA LEU A 15 13.80 -16.23 10.81
C LEU A 15 13.70 -17.37 11.84
N ARG A 16 12.83 -17.22 12.84
CA ARG A 16 12.64 -18.20 13.92
C ARG A 16 11.93 -19.45 13.40
N SER A 17 10.86 -19.26 12.66
CA SER A 17 10.10 -20.36 12.07
C SER A 17 9.35 -19.90 10.83
N HIS A 18 8.98 -20.85 9.97
CA HIS A 18 8.15 -20.59 8.82
C HIS A 18 7.35 -21.80 8.42
N TYR A 19 6.28 -21.53 7.67
CA TYR A 19 5.48 -22.54 7.00
C TYR A 19 5.10 -22.00 5.61
N PRO A 20 5.17 -22.83 4.55
CA PRO A 20 5.65 -24.22 4.53
C PRO A 20 7.18 -24.35 4.74
N ASP A 21 7.66 -25.57 5.02
CA ASP A 21 9.10 -25.86 5.25
C ASP A 21 10.01 -25.55 4.06
N LYS A 22 9.45 -25.36 2.86
CA LYS A 22 10.17 -24.98 1.65
C LYS A 22 9.46 -23.84 0.95
N PHE A 23 10.16 -22.74 0.74
CA PHE A 23 9.68 -21.66 -0.12
C PHE A 23 9.97 -21.95 -1.58
N LEU A 24 9.03 -21.60 -2.46
CA LEU A 24 9.24 -21.60 -3.91
C LEU A 24 10.32 -20.58 -4.29
N ASP A 25 10.25 -19.38 -3.70
CA ASP A 25 11.25 -18.34 -3.85
C ASP A 25 12.22 -18.37 -2.66
N LYS A 26 13.48 -18.72 -2.94
CA LYS A 26 14.54 -18.86 -1.94
C LYS A 26 15.07 -17.53 -1.41
N THR A 27 14.72 -16.40 -2.03
CA THR A 27 15.16 -15.06 -1.60
C THR A 27 14.28 -14.47 -0.48
N ILE A 28 13.04 -14.97 -0.36
CA ILE A 28 12.07 -14.52 0.64
C ILE A 28 12.60 -14.66 2.08
N PRO A 29 13.16 -15.82 2.51
CA PRO A 29 13.73 -15.99 3.85
C PRO A 29 14.80 -14.98 4.24
N ASP A 30 15.63 -14.55 3.29
CA ASP A 30 16.75 -13.64 3.54
C ASP A 30 16.32 -12.16 3.51
N THR A 31 15.24 -11.86 2.80
CA THR A 31 14.78 -10.49 2.56
C THR A 31 13.73 -10.06 3.58
N VAL A 32 12.70 -10.88 3.81
CA VAL A 32 11.55 -10.57 4.68
C VAL A 32 11.94 -10.12 6.09
N PRO A 33 12.93 -10.74 6.77
CA PRO A 33 13.32 -10.32 8.10
C PRO A 33 13.71 -8.84 8.21
N ARG A 34 14.31 -8.26 7.16
CA ARG A 34 14.68 -6.83 7.10
C ARG A 34 13.47 -5.91 7.04
N PHE A 35 12.36 -6.37 6.45
CA PHE A 35 11.12 -5.60 6.37
C PHE A 35 10.24 -5.76 7.61
N CYS A 36 10.39 -6.86 8.37
CA CYS A 36 9.73 -7.02 9.67
C CYS A 36 10.31 -6.08 10.75
N PHE A 37 11.61 -5.78 10.68
CA PHE A 37 12.29 -4.81 11.54
C PHE A 37 13.21 -3.93 10.67
N PRO A 38 12.64 -2.90 10.02
CA PRO A 38 13.37 -2.01 9.12
C PRO A 38 14.31 -1.03 9.85
N GLU A 39 14.10 -0.81 11.15
CA GLU A 39 14.98 -0.04 12.01
C GLU A 39 16.22 -0.82 12.49
N GLU A 40 17.34 -0.12 12.73
CA GLU A 40 18.55 -0.68 13.36
C GLU A 40 18.41 -0.81 14.88
N GLU A 41 17.65 0.11 15.49
CA GLU A 41 17.39 0.13 16.92
C GLU A 41 15.88 0.30 17.16
N LEU A 42 15.31 -0.57 17.99
CA LEU A 42 13.89 -0.51 18.32
C LEU A 42 13.61 0.67 19.23
N THR A 43 12.78 1.60 18.75
CA THR A 43 12.26 2.73 19.55
C THR A 43 10.77 2.55 19.84
N PHE A 44 10.30 3.16 20.92
CA PHE A 44 8.89 3.26 21.27
C PHE A 44 8.32 4.67 21.01
N ASP A 45 9.05 5.50 20.27
CA ASP A 45 8.60 6.83 19.87
C ASP A 45 7.34 6.75 19.00
N GLY A 46 6.39 7.66 19.25
CA GLY A 46 5.11 7.68 18.56
C GLY A 46 4.06 6.69 19.07
N TYR A 47 4.41 5.85 20.06
CA TYR A 47 3.46 4.96 20.74
C TYR A 47 3.01 5.52 22.09
N ASP A 48 1.81 5.15 22.53
CA ASP A 48 1.29 5.48 23.86
C ASP A 48 2.27 5.00 24.96
N GLU A 49 2.68 5.93 25.82
CA GLU A 49 3.64 5.69 26.90
C GLU A 49 3.07 4.74 27.97
N ASN A 50 1.74 4.71 28.13
CA ASN A 50 1.06 3.87 29.12
C ASN A 50 0.87 2.42 28.64
N ARG A 51 1.10 2.15 27.34
CA ARG A 51 0.97 0.79 26.80
C ARG A 51 2.28 0.03 26.96
N GLU A 52 2.25 -0.98 27.84
CA GLU A 52 3.38 -1.88 28.05
C GLU A 52 3.61 -2.80 26.85
N LYS A 53 2.54 -3.39 26.32
CA LYS A 53 2.55 -4.28 25.15
C LYS A 53 2.08 -3.51 23.92
N ILE A 54 2.86 -3.60 22.86
CA ILE A 54 2.60 -2.91 21.60
C ILE A 54 2.43 -3.98 20.52
N VAL A 55 1.30 -3.88 19.80
CA VAL A 55 1.00 -4.69 18.62
C VAL A 55 0.89 -3.73 17.44
N GLU A 56 1.70 -3.98 16.42
CA GLU A 56 1.79 -3.16 15.21
C GLU A 56 1.30 -3.99 14.02
N GLU A 57 0.36 -3.44 13.26
CA GLU A 57 -0.03 -3.99 11.98
C GLU A 57 0.46 -3.09 10.86
N PHE A 58 1.17 -3.67 9.90
CA PHE A 58 1.69 -2.93 8.76
C PHE A 58 1.88 -3.87 7.58
N SER A 59 2.14 -3.28 6.42
CA SER A 59 2.41 -4.03 5.21
C SER A 59 3.62 -3.48 4.45
N PHE A 60 4.32 -4.38 3.78
CA PHE A 60 5.36 -4.05 2.83
C PHE A 60 5.11 -4.78 1.50
N ILE A 61 5.79 -4.35 0.46
CA ILE A 61 5.71 -4.96 -0.87
C ILE A 61 7.11 -5.31 -1.33
N LEU A 62 7.29 -6.54 -1.78
CA LEU A 62 8.49 -6.98 -2.48
C LEU A 62 8.18 -7.05 -3.97
N THR A 63 9.02 -6.44 -4.79
CA THR A 63 8.98 -6.63 -6.24
C THR A 63 10.03 -7.68 -6.58
N VAL A 64 9.59 -8.82 -7.11
CA VAL A 64 10.48 -9.93 -7.49
C VAL A 64 10.99 -9.72 -8.93
N MET A 65 11.95 -10.54 -9.37
CA MET A 65 12.66 -10.34 -10.65
C MET A 65 11.74 -10.31 -11.89
N ASP A 66 10.57 -10.94 -11.84
CA ASP A 66 9.59 -10.93 -12.94
C ASP A 66 8.71 -9.67 -12.96
N GLY A 67 8.97 -8.70 -12.08
CA GLY A 67 8.19 -7.46 -11.93
C GLY A 67 6.90 -7.64 -11.13
N SER A 68 6.54 -8.86 -10.75
CA SER A 68 5.34 -9.11 -9.94
C SER A 68 5.56 -8.72 -8.48
N ARG A 69 4.46 -8.37 -7.81
CA ARG A 69 4.46 -7.94 -6.41
C ARG A 69 4.17 -9.13 -5.48
N ARG A 70 4.81 -9.13 -4.32
CA ARG A 70 4.49 -9.96 -3.16
C ARG A 70 4.13 -9.03 -2.01
N PHE A 71 2.96 -9.23 -1.43
CA PHE A 71 2.44 -8.45 -0.32
C PHE A 71 2.83 -9.13 0.99
N GLY A 72 3.58 -8.43 1.83
CA GLY A 72 3.88 -8.85 3.19
C GLY A 72 2.92 -8.19 4.17
N PHE A 73 2.09 -8.98 4.84
CA PHE A 73 1.22 -8.54 5.92
C PHE A 73 1.83 -8.90 7.26
N CYS A 74 2.18 -7.89 8.06
CA CYS A 74 2.91 -8.03 9.31
C CYS A 74 2.02 -7.73 10.51
N ARG A 75 2.14 -8.57 11.54
CA ARG A 75 1.70 -8.28 12.91
C ARG A 75 2.90 -8.45 13.84
N ARG A 76 3.39 -7.33 14.38
CA ARG A 76 4.62 -7.27 15.19
C ARG A 76 4.28 -6.98 16.65
N TYR A 77 4.92 -7.72 17.55
CA TYR A 77 4.69 -7.68 18.99
C TYR A 77 5.96 -7.22 19.69
N ARG A 78 5.82 -6.23 20.56
CA ARG A 78 6.90 -5.66 21.35
C ARG A 78 6.44 -5.41 22.78
N SER A 79 7.39 -5.41 23.71
CA SER A 79 7.12 -5.10 25.11
C SER A 79 8.15 -4.12 25.67
N ARG A 80 7.68 -3.08 26.34
CA ARG A 80 8.55 -2.11 27.04
C ARG A 80 9.28 -2.72 28.24
N LYS A 81 8.73 -3.79 28.85
CA LYS A 81 9.35 -4.48 29.99
C LYS A 81 10.53 -5.37 29.59
N GLY A 82 10.66 -5.71 28.30
CA GLY A 82 11.64 -6.69 27.83
C GLY A 82 11.37 -8.12 28.30
N ASP A 83 10.17 -8.39 28.84
CA ASP A 83 9.70 -9.72 29.25
C ASP A 83 9.45 -10.65 28.05
N VAL A 84 9.15 -10.06 26.88
CA VAL A 84 8.97 -10.77 25.61
C VAL A 84 9.94 -10.22 24.59
N LYS A 85 10.73 -11.11 23.98
CA LYS A 85 11.57 -10.73 22.84
C LYS A 85 10.68 -10.25 21.68
N PRO A 86 11.00 -9.11 21.04
CA PRO A 86 10.24 -8.64 19.90
C PRO A 86 10.19 -9.65 18.76
N PHE A 87 8.99 -9.93 18.25
CA PHE A 87 8.79 -10.82 17.12
C PHE A 87 7.71 -10.31 16.16
N CYS A 88 7.74 -10.76 14.92
CA CYS A 88 6.80 -10.40 13.88
C CYS A 88 6.26 -11.64 13.17
N ASN A 89 4.95 -11.81 13.19
CA ASN A 89 4.24 -12.74 12.33
C ASN A 89 4.02 -12.07 10.98
N VAL A 90 4.45 -12.72 9.89
CA VAL A 90 4.26 -12.19 8.54
C VAL A 90 3.69 -13.24 7.58
N ILE A 91 2.66 -12.85 6.85
CA ILE A 91 2.09 -13.60 5.72
C ILE A 91 2.58 -12.96 4.42
N ILE A 92 3.20 -13.76 3.55
CA ILE A 92 3.60 -13.32 2.20
C ILE A 92 2.59 -13.90 1.21
N SER A 93 2.02 -13.05 0.35
CA SER A 93 1.02 -13.45 -0.64
C SER A 93 1.19 -12.75 -1.98
N ASN A 94 0.69 -13.38 -3.03
CA ASN A 94 0.52 -12.74 -4.35
C ASN A 94 -0.74 -11.86 -4.40
N TRP A 95 -1.64 -12.00 -3.41
CA TRP A 95 -2.90 -11.29 -3.35
C TRP A 95 -2.84 -10.17 -2.33
N SER A 96 -3.40 -9.00 -2.63
CA SER A 96 -3.50 -7.86 -1.71
C SER A 96 -4.71 -7.98 -0.76
N SER A 97 -5.08 -9.20 -0.36
CA SER A 97 -6.27 -9.53 0.45
C SER A 97 -6.02 -9.34 1.94
N PHE A 98 -5.56 -8.15 2.35
CA PHE A 98 -5.13 -7.92 3.73
C PHE A 98 -6.24 -8.12 4.78
N SER A 99 -7.51 -7.82 4.46
CA SER A 99 -8.64 -8.12 5.36
C SER A 99 -8.83 -9.62 5.60
N LEU A 100 -8.51 -10.46 4.61
CA LEU A 100 -8.48 -11.92 4.76
C LEU A 100 -7.30 -12.35 5.65
N PHE A 101 -6.12 -11.77 5.43
CA PHE A 101 -4.93 -12.09 6.23
C PHE A 101 -5.05 -11.63 7.69
N GLN A 102 -5.78 -10.54 7.95
CA GLN A 102 -6.13 -10.12 9.30
C GLN A 102 -6.96 -11.18 10.02
N GLN A 103 -8.01 -11.71 9.38
CA GLN A 103 -8.81 -12.82 9.93
C GLN A 103 -7.93 -14.05 10.25
N VAL A 104 -6.96 -14.36 9.39
CA VAL A 104 -6.01 -15.47 9.61
C VAL A 104 -5.10 -15.20 10.81
N MET A 105 -4.53 -13.99 10.92
CA MET A 105 -3.68 -13.63 12.07
C MET A 105 -4.46 -13.63 13.38
N ASP A 106 -5.73 -13.19 13.37
CA ASP A 106 -6.60 -13.21 14.55
C ASP A 106 -6.81 -14.64 15.07
N VAL A 107 -6.91 -15.62 14.17
CA VAL A 107 -6.95 -17.03 14.57
C VAL A 107 -5.59 -17.48 15.10
N ILE A 108 -4.49 -17.15 14.43
CA ILE A 108 -3.12 -17.52 14.88
C ILE A 108 -2.86 -17.05 16.32
N ASP A 109 -3.30 -15.84 16.68
CA ASP A 109 -3.15 -15.28 18.03
C ASP A 109 -3.90 -16.04 19.13
N LEU A 110 -4.93 -16.81 18.75
CA LEU A 110 -5.76 -17.59 19.67
C LEU A 110 -5.27 -19.04 19.82
N LEU A 111 -4.36 -19.50 18.95
CA LEU A 111 -3.90 -20.89 18.96
C LEU A 111 -2.85 -21.11 20.06
N PRO A 112 -2.91 -22.24 20.79
CA PRO A 112 -2.16 -22.41 22.04
C PRO A 112 -0.68 -22.80 21.86
N SER A 113 -0.28 -23.29 20.67
CA SER A 113 1.08 -23.75 20.43
C SER A 113 1.47 -23.68 18.95
N GLU A 114 2.78 -23.66 18.67
CA GLU A 114 3.32 -23.67 17.31
C GLU A 114 2.88 -24.90 16.50
N GLU A 115 2.77 -26.08 17.14
CA GLU A 115 2.31 -27.31 16.49
C GLU A 115 0.86 -27.21 15.99
N VAL A 116 0.00 -26.58 16.80
CA VAL A 116 -1.40 -26.33 16.44
C VAL A 116 -1.49 -25.27 15.34
N ILE A 117 -0.65 -24.22 15.38
CA ILE A 117 -0.55 -23.22 14.32
C ILE A 117 -0.13 -23.88 12.99
N VAL A 118 0.89 -24.73 12.99
CA VAL A 118 1.33 -25.44 11.78
C VAL A 118 0.22 -26.35 11.23
N SER A 119 -0.50 -27.05 12.12
CA SER A 119 -1.66 -27.88 11.73
C SER A 119 -2.77 -27.05 11.09
N PHE A 120 -3.09 -25.90 11.67
CA PHE A 120 -4.04 -24.93 11.12
C PHE A 120 -3.59 -24.41 9.76
N LEU A 121 -2.34 -23.96 9.62
CA LEU A 121 -1.80 -23.46 8.36
C LEU A 121 -1.78 -24.52 7.27
N LYS A 122 -1.49 -25.78 7.61
CA LYS A 122 -1.57 -26.91 6.67
C LYS A 122 -2.99 -27.12 6.14
N LEU A 123 -3.98 -27.07 7.02
CA LEU A 123 -5.38 -27.19 6.62
C LEU A 123 -5.83 -25.98 5.78
N LEU A 124 -5.44 -24.77 6.17
CA LEU A 124 -5.76 -23.53 5.46
C LEU A 124 -5.17 -23.54 4.04
N LEU A 125 -3.88 -23.83 3.89
CA LEU A 125 -3.20 -23.87 2.59
C LEU A 125 -3.64 -25.05 1.70
N SER A 126 -4.33 -26.05 2.25
CA SER A 126 -4.93 -27.14 1.46
C SER A 126 -6.23 -26.71 0.74
N LYS A 127 -6.82 -25.58 1.15
CA LYS A 127 -8.02 -25.02 0.52
C LYS A 127 -7.62 -24.10 -0.66
N PRO A 128 -8.45 -24.02 -1.72
CA PRO A 128 -8.23 -23.03 -2.76
C PRO A 128 -8.29 -21.61 -2.16
N PHE A 129 -7.58 -20.68 -2.77
CA PHE A 129 -7.72 -19.28 -2.40
C PHE A 129 -9.15 -18.81 -2.73
N PRO A 130 -9.90 -18.21 -1.77
CA PRO A 130 -11.30 -17.86 -1.99
C PRO A 130 -11.46 -16.87 -3.15
N ALA A 131 -12.48 -17.07 -3.98
CA ALA A 131 -12.97 -16.03 -4.88
C ALA A 131 -13.55 -14.85 -4.07
N LYS A 132 -13.79 -13.71 -4.72
CA LYS A 132 -14.43 -12.56 -4.05
C LYS A 132 -15.79 -12.99 -3.47
N GLU A 133 -16.10 -12.54 -2.26
CA GLU A 133 -17.31 -12.92 -1.49
C GLU A 133 -17.36 -14.38 -1.02
N GLU A 134 -16.40 -15.21 -1.40
CA GLU A 134 -16.37 -16.61 -1.00
C GLU A 134 -15.81 -16.77 0.42
N THR A 135 -16.40 -17.72 1.15
CA THR A 135 -15.93 -18.13 2.48
C THR A 135 -15.27 -19.50 2.42
N VAL A 136 -14.04 -19.59 2.90
CA VAL A 136 -13.36 -20.86 3.17
C VAL A 136 -13.51 -21.21 4.65
N ALA A 137 -13.82 -22.47 4.93
CA ALA A 137 -13.89 -23.00 6.29
C ALA A 137 -12.75 -23.99 6.57
N VAL A 138 -12.14 -23.87 7.75
CA VAL A 138 -11.09 -24.75 8.25
C VAL A 138 -11.55 -25.35 9.58
N GLU A 139 -11.60 -26.67 9.64
CA GLU A 139 -11.92 -27.42 10.85
C GLU A 139 -10.63 -27.89 11.53
N LEU A 140 -10.42 -27.46 12.77
CA LEU A 140 -9.22 -27.79 13.54
C LEU A 140 -9.62 -28.46 14.86
N ASN A 141 -9.05 -29.64 15.08
CA ASN A 141 -9.16 -30.35 16.35
C ASN A 141 -7.96 -29.97 17.23
N VAL A 142 -8.23 -29.34 18.36
CA VAL A 142 -7.22 -29.03 19.37
C VAL A 142 -7.40 -30.04 20.52
N ASN A 143 -6.40 -30.85 20.80
CA ASN A 143 -6.31 -31.72 21.99
C ASN A 143 -7.54 -32.61 22.30
N ASN A 144 -8.17 -33.24 21.29
CA ASN A 144 -9.37 -34.08 21.43
C ASN A 144 -10.63 -33.37 21.98
N GLU A 145 -10.66 -32.04 21.99
CA GLU A 145 -11.89 -31.27 22.19
C GLU A 145 -12.74 -31.22 20.91
N LYS A 146 -13.96 -30.64 20.99
CA LYS A 146 -14.81 -30.44 19.81
C LYS A 146 -14.06 -29.66 18.73
N SER A 147 -14.16 -30.13 17.48
CA SER A 147 -13.63 -29.43 16.30
C SER A 147 -14.11 -27.99 16.27
N ASN A 148 -13.17 -27.04 16.19
CA ASN A 148 -13.49 -25.64 15.97
C ASN A 148 -13.47 -25.35 14.47
N THR A 149 -14.52 -24.68 13.97
CA THR A 149 -14.61 -24.26 12.57
C THR A 149 -14.27 -22.78 12.46
N PHE A 150 -13.16 -22.47 11.80
CA PHE A 150 -12.76 -21.11 11.46
C PHE A 150 -13.22 -20.77 10.04
N ARG A 151 -13.80 -19.58 9.85
CA ARG A 151 -14.33 -19.12 8.56
C ARG A 151 -13.60 -17.86 8.13
N PHE A 152 -13.14 -17.87 6.88
CA PHE A 152 -12.37 -16.78 6.29
C PHE A 152 -13.07 -16.32 5.02
N THR A 153 -13.54 -15.08 4.99
CA THR A 153 -14.28 -14.53 3.85
C THR A 153 -13.44 -13.49 3.14
N ARG A 154 -13.28 -13.66 1.83
CA ARG A 154 -12.67 -12.64 0.98
C ARG A 154 -13.68 -11.53 0.72
N SER A 155 -13.22 -10.30 0.82
CA SER A 155 -14.07 -9.12 0.71
C SER A 155 -14.87 -9.07 -0.61
N SER A 156 -16.05 -8.47 -0.53
CA SER A 156 -16.94 -8.17 -1.65
C SER A 156 -16.55 -6.92 -2.43
N ASN A 157 -15.63 -6.11 -1.91
CA ASN A 157 -15.28 -4.88 -2.58
C ASN A 157 -14.69 -5.19 -3.97
N PRO A 158 -15.23 -4.58 -5.04
CA PRO A 158 -14.69 -4.76 -6.38
C PRO A 158 -13.19 -4.40 -6.44
N TYR A 159 -12.72 -3.55 -5.52
CA TYR A 159 -11.34 -3.08 -5.39
C TYR A 159 -10.73 -3.59 -4.08
N GLU A 160 -10.29 -4.84 -4.09
CA GLU A 160 -9.73 -5.52 -2.92
C GLU A 160 -8.57 -4.77 -2.27
N PHE A 161 -7.75 -4.06 -3.07
CA PHE A 161 -6.68 -3.22 -2.54
C PHE A 161 -7.20 -2.06 -1.66
N LEU A 162 -8.44 -1.60 -1.86
CA LEU A 162 -9.07 -0.54 -1.06
C LEU A 162 -9.62 -1.03 0.27
N ASP A 163 -9.84 -2.33 0.46
CA ASP A 163 -10.48 -2.84 1.67
C ASP A 163 -9.67 -2.67 2.93
N TYR A 164 -8.36 -2.64 2.76
CA TYR A 164 -7.42 -2.48 3.85
C TYR A 164 -6.82 -1.08 3.94
N VAL A 165 -7.15 -0.23 2.96
CA VAL A 165 -6.67 1.15 2.97
C VAL A 165 -7.49 1.95 3.97
N SER A 166 -6.81 2.42 5.01
CA SER A 166 -7.31 3.49 5.85
C SER A 166 -6.72 4.83 5.39
N TYR A 167 -7.59 5.76 5.03
CA TYR A 167 -7.17 7.12 4.67
C TYR A 167 -6.98 8.01 5.90
N GLU A 168 -7.52 7.61 7.05
CA GLU A 168 -7.48 8.44 8.27
C GLU A 168 -6.05 8.80 8.72
N PRO A 169 -5.06 7.88 8.71
CA PRO A 169 -3.67 8.20 9.07
C PRO A 169 -3.10 9.38 8.28
N LEU A 170 -3.33 9.41 6.97
CA LEU A 170 -2.88 10.47 6.06
C LEU A 170 -3.67 11.77 6.28
N PHE A 171 -5.00 11.68 6.36
CA PHE A 171 -5.87 12.85 6.44
C PHE A 171 -5.88 13.53 7.81
N LYS A 172 -5.58 12.78 8.88
CA LYS A 172 -5.49 13.30 10.25
C LYS A 172 -4.36 14.31 10.37
N THR A 173 -3.20 14.02 9.79
CA THR A 173 -2.01 14.87 9.90
C THR A 173 -1.89 15.82 8.71
N CYS A 174 -1.92 15.32 7.47
CA CYS A 174 -1.66 16.15 6.28
C CYS A 174 -2.79 17.12 5.95
N SER A 175 -2.44 18.37 5.65
CA SER A 175 -3.38 19.36 5.14
C SER A 175 -3.94 18.95 3.77
N VAL A 176 -5.11 19.49 3.42
CA VAL A 176 -5.70 19.29 2.08
C VAL A 176 -4.75 19.76 0.98
N LYS A 177 -3.98 20.82 1.24
CA LYS A 177 -2.97 21.32 0.30
C LYS A 177 -1.88 20.28 0.07
N THR A 178 -1.34 19.69 1.14
CA THR A 178 -0.32 18.64 1.03
C THR A 178 -0.87 17.41 0.30
N ILE A 179 -2.08 16.95 0.65
CA ILE A 179 -2.71 15.79 -0.02
C ILE A 179 -2.87 16.04 -1.52
N MET A 180 -3.32 17.24 -1.92
CA MET A 180 -3.43 17.60 -3.33
C MET A 180 -2.08 17.68 -4.03
N LEU A 181 -1.04 18.17 -3.35
CA LEU A 181 0.32 18.21 -3.87
C LEU A 181 0.87 16.81 -4.12
N LEU A 182 0.72 15.91 -3.14
CA LEU A 182 1.12 14.50 -3.26
C LEU A 182 0.34 13.81 -4.38
N PHE A 183 -0.96 14.04 -4.47
CA PHE A 183 -1.77 13.52 -5.57
C PHE A 183 -1.23 14.00 -6.93
N SER A 184 -0.96 15.31 -7.08
CA SER A 184 -0.39 15.88 -8.31
C SER A 184 0.98 15.29 -8.66
N ALA A 185 1.83 15.03 -7.66
CA ALA A 185 3.13 14.38 -7.83
C ALA A 185 2.99 12.94 -8.31
N LEU A 186 2.04 12.18 -7.76
CA LEU A 186 1.75 10.83 -8.25
C LEU A 186 1.24 10.85 -9.70
N LEU A 187 0.34 11.78 -10.06
CA LEU A 187 -0.16 11.89 -11.44
C LEU A 187 0.92 12.29 -12.45
N SER A 188 2.02 12.87 -11.96
CA SER A 188 3.17 13.26 -12.78
C SER A 188 4.30 12.24 -12.72
N GLU A 189 4.07 11.08 -12.08
CA GLU A 189 5.07 10.04 -11.85
C GLU A 189 6.36 10.62 -11.26
N SER A 190 6.24 11.39 -10.18
CA SER A 190 7.39 11.99 -9.49
C SER A 190 7.88 11.15 -8.31
N HIS A 191 9.08 11.43 -7.81
CA HIS A 191 9.66 10.80 -6.64
C HIS A 191 9.07 11.35 -5.33
N VAL A 192 8.59 10.45 -4.47
CA VAL A 192 7.98 10.80 -3.19
C VAL A 192 8.54 9.92 -2.08
N ILE A 193 9.08 10.55 -1.03
CA ILE A 193 9.53 9.92 0.20
C ILE A 193 8.63 10.38 1.35
N GLY A 194 7.95 9.42 1.98
CA GLY A 194 7.24 9.60 3.23
C GLY A 194 8.10 9.18 4.41
N ILE A 195 8.13 9.99 5.47
CA ILE A 195 8.71 9.59 6.75
C ILE A 195 7.66 9.65 7.86
N GLY A 196 7.75 8.72 8.83
CA GLY A 196 6.85 8.71 9.99
C GLY A 196 7.42 7.93 11.18
N LYS A 197 6.94 8.19 12.38
CA LYS A 197 7.47 7.58 13.62
C LYS A 197 7.18 6.10 13.79
N THR A 198 6.08 5.61 13.22
CA THR A 198 5.57 4.25 13.49
C THR A 198 5.29 3.49 12.20
N LEU A 199 5.59 2.18 12.19
CA LEU A 199 5.34 1.33 11.01
C LEU A 199 3.87 1.28 10.57
N PRO A 200 2.88 1.16 11.48
CA PRO A 200 1.48 1.20 11.10
C PRO A 200 1.09 2.51 10.41
N HIS A 201 1.60 3.64 10.91
CA HIS A 201 1.26 4.96 10.37
C HIS A 201 1.88 5.17 8.99
N ILE A 202 3.18 4.95 8.83
CA ILE A 202 3.84 5.15 7.53
C ILE A 202 3.25 4.20 6.48
N SER A 203 3.11 2.90 6.79
CA SER A 203 2.53 1.92 5.87
C SER A 203 1.12 2.31 5.43
N ALA A 204 0.27 2.75 6.36
CA ALA A 204 -1.09 3.18 6.04
C ALA A 204 -1.11 4.46 5.18
N CYS A 205 -0.26 5.45 5.47
CA CYS A 205 -0.13 6.66 4.66
C CYS A 205 0.33 6.34 3.23
N MET A 206 1.34 5.48 3.07
CA MET A 206 1.84 5.06 1.76
C MET A 206 0.78 4.31 0.94
N ASN A 207 0.08 3.36 1.55
CA ASN A 207 -1.01 2.63 0.90
C ASN A 207 -2.17 3.57 0.53
N ALA A 208 -2.54 4.48 1.44
CA ALA A 208 -3.58 5.50 1.18
C ALA A 208 -3.21 6.42 0.02
N LEU A 209 -1.94 6.80 -0.13
CA LEU A 209 -1.49 7.59 -1.27
C LEU A 209 -1.63 6.84 -2.59
N THR A 210 -1.18 5.59 -2.64
CA THR A 210 -1.31 4.77 -3.86
C THR A 210 -2.76 4.53 -4.27
N SER A 211 -3.70 4.56 -3.33
CA SER A 211 -5.10 4.35 -3.67
C SER A 211 -5.82 5.61 -4.17
N LEU A 212 -5.27 6.81 -3.94
CA LEU A 212 -5.86 8.07 -4.45
C LEU A 212 -5.89 8.13 -5.98
N ILE A 213 -4.98 7.42 -6.64
CA ILE A 213 -4.87 7.41 -8.11
C ILE A 213 -5.82 6.40 -8.78
N TYR A 214 -6.60 5.61 -8.03
CA TYR A 214 -7.60 4.71 -8.57
C TYR A 214 -8.54 5.46 -9.56
N PRO A 215 -8.77 4.96 -10.80
CA PRO A 215 -8.61 3.57 -11.29
C PRO A 215 -7.23 3.20 -11.81
N PHE A 216 -6.26 4.10 -11.75
CA PHE A 216 -4.89 3.82 -12.15
C PHE A 216 -4.14 3.08 -11.05
N ASN A 217 -3.15 2.29 -11.44
CA ASN A 217 -2.21 1.65 -10.54
C ASN A 217 -0.84 2.29 -10.70
N TRP A 218 -0.12 2.51 -9.59
CA TRP A 218 1.26 2.98 -9.64
C TRP A 218 2.14 1.92 -10.31
N GLN A 219 2.84 2.29 -11.38
CA GLN A 219 3.60 1.35 -12.21
C GLN A 219 5.08 1.26 -11.84
N HIS A 220 5.59 2.23 -11.08
CA HIS A 220 7.00 2.33 -10.75
C HIS A 220 7.32 1.69 -9.40
N VAL A 221 8.53 1.97 -8.88
CA VAL A 221 9.00 1.45 -7.60
C VAL A 221 8.05 1.92 -6.49
N PHE A 222 7.55 0.97 -5.71
CA PHE A 222 6.73 1.24 -4.53
C PHE A 222 7.20 0.40 -3.36
N ILE A 223 7.73 1.08 -2.34
CA ILE A 223 8.26 0.45 -1.13
C ILE A 223 7.59 1.15 0.06
N PRO A 224 6.45 0.63 0.57
CA PRO A 224 5.70 1.27 1.66
C PRO A 224 6.54 1.46 2.94
N ILE A 225 7.54 0.61 3.13
CA ILE A 225 8.47 0.62 4.26
C ILE A 225 9.83 0.17 3.74
N LEU A 226 10.78 1.09 3.65
CA LEU A 226 12.16 0.84 3.25
C LEU A 226 13.01 0.58 4.50
N PRO A 227 13.62 -0.61 4.63
CA PRO A 227 14.63 -0.87 5.65
C PRO A 227 15.83 0.07 5.52
N LYS A 228 16.41 0.52 6.64
CA LYS A 228 17.58 1.41 6.64
C LYS A 228 18.77 0.83 5.89
N GLN A 229 18.90 -0.50 5.87
CA GLN A 229 19.97 -1.21 5.18
C GLN A 229 19.83 -1.19 3.65
N LEU A 230 18.70 -0.70 3.13
CA LEU A 230 18.40 -0.55 1.71
C LEU A 230 18.19 0.92 1.34
N ILE A 231 18.76 1.86 2.11
CA ILE A 231 18.55 3.29 1.94
C ILE A 231 19.00 3.79 0.55
N GLU A 232 19.92 3.10 -0.13
CA GLU A 232 20.37 3.42 -1.50
C GLU A 232 19.25 3.45 -2.54
N PHE A 233 18.09 2.81 -2.27
CA PHE A 233 16.93 2.86 -3.16
C PHE A 233 16.31 4.26 -3.30
N VAL A 234 16.69 5.23 -2.46
CA VAL A 234 16.23 6.63 -2.59
C VAL A 234 16.97 7.42 -3.67
N GLU A 235 18.09 6.90 -4.18
CA GLU A 235 18.93 7.52 -5.22
C GLU A 235 18.51 7.06 -6.63
N ALA A 236 17.41 6.34 -6.72
CA ALA A 236 17.03 5.59 -7.89
C ALA A 236 16.42 6.54 -8.95
N PRO A 237 16.86 6.50 -10.23
CA PRO A 237 16.52 7.53 -11.22
C PRO A 237 15.10 7.47 -11.79
N MET A 238 14.48 6.28 -11.80
CA MET A 238 13.07 6.16 -12.14
C MET A 238 12.16 6.63 -10.99
N PRO A 239 10.92 7.04 -11.28
CA PRO A 239 9.97 7.46 -10.26
C PRO A 239 9.82 6.42 -9.17
N PHE A 240 9.66 6.87 -7.93
CA PHE A 240 9.41 5.97 -6.82
C PHE A 240 8.45 6.58 -5.80
N LEU A 241 7.83 5.69 -5.04
CA LEU A 241 7.09 6.02 -3.85
C LEU A 241 7.64 5.18 -2.70
N ILE A 242 8.31 5.82 -1.75
CA ILE A 242 9.06 5.17 -0.68
C ILE A 242 8.58 5.69 0.68
N GLY A 243 8.29 4.79 1.61
CA GLY A 243 8.01 5.13 3.01
C GLY A 243 9.14 4.65 3.91
N MET A 244 9.46 5.40 4.97
CA MET A 244 10.48 4.99 5.94
C MET A 244 10.17 5.54 7.34
N LEU A 245 10.86 4.98 8.34
CA LEU A 245 10.80 5.52 9.69
C LEU A 245 11.53 6.87 9.77
N SER A 246 11.02 7.76 10.62
CA SER A 246 11.53 9.14 10.75
C SER A 246 12.99 9.22 11.24
N ASP A 247 13.47 8.17 11.90
CA ASP A 247 14.86 8.04 12.36
C ASP A 247 15.85 7.74 11.23
N ALA A 248 15.36 7.57 9.99
CA ALA A 248 16.18 7.56 8.78
C ALA A 248 16.40 8.96 8.20
N GLY A 249 15.79 10.00 8.76
CA GLY A 249 15.91 11.39 8.30
C GLY A 249 17.36 11.87 8.09
N PRO A 250 18.28 11.70 9.07
CA PRO A 250 19.69 12.06 8.90
C PRO A 250 20.37 11.31 7.76
N LEU A 251 20.02 10.02 7.58
CA LEU A 251 20.59 9.20 6.49
C LEU A 251 20.15 9.72 5.11
N LEU A 252 18.97 10.33 4.97
CA LEU A 252 18.52 10.93 3.72
C LEU A 252 19.33 12.17 3.34
N GLU A 253 19.86 12.91 4.31
CA GLU A 253 20.65 14.12 4.05
C GLU A 253 22.03 13.79 3.45
N GLU A 254 22.53 12.58 3.71
CA GLU A 254 23.79 12.06 3.18
C GLU A 254 23.67 11.47 1.76
N ARG A 255 22.45 11.37 1.22
CA ARG A 255 22.14 10.70 -0.06
C ARG A 255 22.03 11.69 -1.21
N GLU A 256 22.43 11.25 -2.39
CA GLU A 256 22.26 12.00 -3.64
C GLU A 256 20.83 11.81 -4.20
N ILE A 257 19.86 12.44 -3.53
CA ILE A 257 18.44 12.38 -3.91
C ILE A 257 18.16 13.38 -5.04
N GLU A 258 17.44 12.93 -6.07
CA GLU A 258 17.08 13.72 -7.25
C GLU A 258 16.33 15.02 -6.87
N GLU A 259 16.69 16.12 -7.55
CA GLU A 259 16.04 17.41 -7.36
C GLU A 259 14.55 17.33 -7.70
N GLY A 260 13.71 17.91 -6.85
CA GLY A 260 12.25 17.83 -6.99
C GLY A 260 11.60 16.65 -6.27
N THR A 261 12.39 15.73 -5.69
CA THR A 261 11.86 14.68 -4.80
C THR A 261 11.11 15.29 -3.62
N LEU A 262 9.87 14.85 -3.43
CA LEU A 262 9.05 15.29 -2.30
C LEU A 262 9.36 14.46 -1.06
N ILE A 263 10.00 15.08 -0.07
CA ILE A 263 10.30 14.41 1.21
C ILE A 263 9.41 15.01 2.30
N LEU A 264 8.41 14.26 2.73
CA LEU A 264 7.37 14.71 3.65
C LEU A 264 7.37 13.89 4.94
N ASN A 265 7.32 14.60 6.07
CA ASN A 265 7.04 14.01 7.36
C ASN A 265 5.52 13.92 7.59
N PHE A 266 4.99 12.70 7.58
CA PHE A 266 3.58 12.44 7.78
C PHE A 266 3.10 12.64 9.21
N ASP A 267 3.99 12.73 10.21
CA ASP A 267 3.58 12.95 11.60
C ASP A 267 3.10 14.38 11.85
N ASN A 268 3.61 15.34 11.07
CA ASN A 268 3.43 16.78 11.34
C ASN A 268 3.18 17.65 10.09
N ASP A 269 3.02 17.05 8.91
CA ASP A 269 2.76 17.77 7.65
C ASP A 269 3.90 18.74 7.24
N THR A 270 5.15 18.40 7.57
CA THR A 270 6.32 19.23 7.23
C THR A 270 7.20 18.58 6.17
N PHE A 271 7.60 19.35 5.17
CA PHE A 271 8.59 18.92 4.20
C PHE A 271 10.02 19.07 4.76
N ILE A 272 10.87 18.04 4.59
CA ILE A 272 12.29 18.12 4.99
C ILE A 272 13.02 19.15 4.12
N LYS A 273 12.78 19.07 2.80
CA LYS A 273 13.21 20.08 1.83
C LYS A 273 11.97 20.69 1.23
N ALA A 274 11.88 22.03 1.21
CA ALA A 274 10.75 22.71 0.62
C ALA A 274 10.55 22.20 -0.81
N PRO A 275 9.31 21.82 -1.20
CA PRO A 275 9.08 21.36 -2.55
C PRO A 275 9.49 22.47 -3.52
N ALA A 276 10.20 22.11 -4.59
CA ALA A 276 10.30 22.99 -5.75
C ALA A 276 8.88 23.41 -6.17
N VAL A 277 8.73 24.52 -6.88
CA VAL A 277 7.41 24.94 -7.38
C VAL A 277 6.88 23.84 -8.30
N ILE A 278 6.11 22.92 -7.74
CA ILE A 278 5.30 21.99 -8.50
C ILE A 278 4.19 22.86 -9.06
N GLU A 279 4.25 23.16 -10.35
CA GLU A 279 3.08 23.66 -11.05
C GLU A 279 1.94 22.70 -10.73
N GLU A 280 0.88 23.17 -10.06
CA GLU A 280 -0.34 22.37 -9.89
C GLU A 280 -0.79 21.97 -11.30
N THR A 281 -0.52 20.71 -11.69
CA THR A 281 -0.82 20.22 -13.03
C THR A 281 -2.30 19.94 -13.22
N LEU A 282 -3.06 19.94 -12.11
CA LEU A 282 -4.48 19.62 -12.10
C LEU A 282 -5.31 20.69 -12.82
N PRO A 283 -6.34 20.31 -13.61
CA PRO A 283 -7.27 21.28 -14.18
C PRO A 283 -7.95 22.10 -13.08
N SER A 284 -7.92 23.43 -13.19
CA SER A 284 -8.29 24.36 -12.10
C SER A 284 -9.71 24.16 -11.54
N THR A 285 -10.67 23.82 -12.39
CA THR A 285 -12.06 23.52 -12.01
C THR A 285 -12.15 22.24 -11.17
N LEU A 286 -11.44 21.19 -11.58
CA LEU A 286 -11.38 19.92 -10.86
C LEU A 286 -10.59 20.07 -9.55
N ALA A 287 -9.46 20.78 -9.56
CA ALA A 287 -8.67 21.09 -8.37
C ALA A 287 -9.50 21.84 -7.33
N THR A 288 -10.28 22.84 -7.74
CA THR A 288 -11.18 23.60 -6.86
C THR A 288 -12.25 22.70 -6.25
N SER A 289 -12.89 21.85 -7.06
CA SER A 289 -13.91 20.91 -6.59
C SER A 289 -13.33 19.90 -5.60
N LEU A 290 -12.17 19.32 -5.93
CA LEU A 290 -11.44 18.38 -5.09
C LEU A 290 -11.08 19.02 -3.75
N LYS A 291 -10.43 20.19 -3.77
CA LYS A 291 -10.08 20.96 -2.56
C LYS A 291 -11.28 21.19 -1.66
N ARG A 292 -12.40 21.67 -2.23
CA ARG A 292 -13.64 21.94 -1.49
C ARG A 292 -14.18 20.68 -0.83
N ASN A 293 -14.28 19.58 -1.56
CA ASN A 293 -14.84 18.33 -1.05
C ASN A 293 -13.94 17.72 0.05
N LEU A 294 -12.62 17.70 -0.15
CA LEU A 294 -11.67 17.21 0.85
C LEU A 294 -11.66 18.08 2.10
N THR A 295 -11.75 19.41 1.95
CA THR A 295 -11.84 20.33 3.10
C THR A 295 -13.09 20.04 3.92
N ARG A 296 -14.25 19.94 3.25
CA ARG A 296 -15.52 19.63 3.92
C ARG A 296 -15.48 18.28 4.64
N LEU A 297 -14.88 17.26 4.01
CA LEU A 297 -14.76 15.93 4.59
C LEU A 297 -13.84 15.96 5.82
N LYS A 298 -12.68 16.61 5.74
CA LYS A 298 -11.73 16.72 6.85
C LYS A 298 -12.32 17.46 8.07
N THR A 299 -13.16 18.47 7.85
CA THR A 299 -13.85 19.20 8.93
C THR A 299 -15.10 18.49 9.45
N SER A 300 -15.53 17.40 8.84
CA SER A 300 -16.70 16.64 9.28
C SER A 300 -16.39 15.71 10.45
N GLU A 301 -17.44 15.17 11.08
CA GLU A 301 -17.35 14.15 12.12
C GLU A 301 -17.25 12.71 11.57
N ILE A 302 -17.27 12.54 10.24
CA ILE A 302 -17.28 11.21 9.60
C ILE A 302 -15.93 10.51 9.80
N ARG A 303 -15.95 9.27 10.30
CA ARG A 303 -14.76 8.44 10.58
C ARG A 303 -14.96 6.99 10.12
N GLY A 304 -13.91 6.20 10.19
CA GLY A 304 -13.88 4.77 9.87
C GLY A 304 -14.21 4.48 8.41
N GLN A 305 -14.96 3.41 8.17
CA GLN A 305 -15.27 2.94 6.83
C GLN A 305 -16.02 3.98 5.98
N ALA A 306 -16.94 4.73 6.58
CA ALA A 306 -17.67 5.79 5.88
C ALA A 306 -16.73 6.91 5.40
N PHE A 307 -15.73 7.28 6.21
CA PHE A 307 -14.70 8.24 5.80
C PHE A 307 -13.90 7.71 4.62
N ASN A 308 -13.45 6.46 4.69
CA ASN A 308 -12.65 5.84 3.63
C ASN A 308 -13.42 5.76 2.30
N GLN A 309 -14.70 5.38 2.34
CA GLN A 309 -15.56 5.33 1.14
C GLN A 309 -15.75 6.71 0.52
N LEU A 310 -15.92 7.77 1.34
CA LEU A 310 -16.06 9.13 0.83
C LEU A 310 -14.77 9.67 0.23
N VAL A 311 -13.61 9.40 0.83
CA VAL A 311 -12.31 9.74 0.22
C VAL A 311 -12.18 9.06 -1.15
N ALA A 312 -12.38 7.75 -1.21
CA ALA A 312 -12.31 7.00 -2.47
C ALA A 312 -13.29 7.54 -3.52
N HIS A 313 -14.53 7.87 -3.12
CA HIS A 313 -15.53 8.45 -4.03
C HIS A 313 -15.13 9.83 -4.57
N ILE A 314 -14.56 10.69 -3.72
CA ILE A 314 -14.12 12.03 -4.11
C ILE A 314 -13.02 11.95 -5.19
N PHE A 315 -12.03 11.08 -5.00
CA PHE A 315 -10.96 10.89 -5.99
C PHE A 315 -11.42 10.14 -7.23
N LEU A 316 -12.29 9.13 -7.09
CA LEU A 316 -12.89 8.47 -8.25
C LEU A 316 -13.70 9.45 -9.10
N ARG A 317 -14.42 10.38 -8.47
CA ARG A 317 -15.20 11.38 -9.20
C ARG A 317 -14.32 12.28 -10.08
N PHE A 318 -13.12 12.63 -9.61
CA PHE A 318 -12.14 13.37 -10.40
C PHE A 318 -11.85 12.66 -11.74
N TRP A 319 -11.65 11.35 -11.71
CA TRP A 319 -11.42 10.56 -12.92
C TRP A 319 -12.66 10.36 -13.77
N VAL A 320 -13.84 10.14 -13.17
CA VAL A 320 -15.10 10.04 -13.90
C VAL A 320 -15.36 11.29 -14.74
N ASP A 321 -15.07 12.47 -14.20
CA ASP A 321 -15.25 13.74 -14.92
C ASP A 321 -14.26 13.89 -16.09
N ILE A 322 -13.05 13.32 -15.99
CA ILE A 322 -12.03 13.33 -17.05
C ILE A 322 -12.29 12.24 -18.11
N PHE A 323 -12.70 11.05 -17.70
CA PHE A 323 -12.86 9.88 -18.56
C PHE A 323 -14.30 9.66 -19.03
N VAL A 324 -15.19 10.64 -18.85
CA VAL A 324 -16.57 10.54 -19.33
C VAL A 324 -16.64 10.15 -20.81
N ASN A 325 -17.37 9.08 -21.16
CA ASN A 325 -17.49 8.56 -22.52
C ASN A 325 -16.16 8.19 -23.21
N TYR A 326 -15.06 7.97 -22.47
CA TYR A 326 -13.76 7.58 -23.08
C TYR A 326 -13.88 6.31 -23.94
N ARG A 327 -14.82 5.40 -23.60
CA ARG A 327 -15.09 4.19 -24.36
C ARG A 327 -15.45 4.42 -25.85
N THR A 328 -15.94 5.61 -26.19
CA THR A 328 -16.21 5.99 -27.59
C THR A 328 -14.94 6.23 -28.41
N CYS A 329 -13.77 6.28 -27.75
CA CYS A 329 -12.47 6.47 -28.37
C CYS A 329 -11.79 5.16 -28.73
N PHE A 330 -12.36 4.00 -28.40
CA PHE A 330 -11.89 2.72 -28.92
C PHE A 330 -12.42 2.50 -30.36
N GLY A 331 -11.52 2.09 -31.25
CA GLY A 331 -11.84 1.45 -32.52
C GLY A 331 -11.64 2.28 -33.79
N THR A 332 -11.40 1.54 -34.88
CA THR A 332 -11.69 1.90 -36.27
C THR A 332 -12.56 0.81 -36.91
N PRO A 333 -13.25 1.06 -38.04
CA PRO A 333 -14.05 0.04 -38.75
C PRO A 333 -13.29 -1.20 -39.23
N GLN A 334 -11.97 -1.28 -39.05
CA GLN A 334 -11.09 -2.35 -39.54
C GLN A 334 -10.74 -3.41 -38.49
N GLY A 335 -11.27 -3.32 -37.26
CA GLY A 335 -11.18 -4.39 -36.26
C GLY A 335 -10.05 -4.26 -35.22
N GLU A 336 -9.21 -3.23 -35.30
CA GLU A 336 -8.26 -2.92 -34.23
C GLU A 336 -8.96 -2.24 -33.06
N HIS A 337 -8.87 -2.83 -31.87
CA HIS A 337 -9.45 -2.35 -30.62
C HIS A 337 -8.60 -1.27 -29.94
N ASN A 338 -7.85 -0.50 -30.73
CA ASN A 338 -6.92 0.50 -30.22
C ASN A 338 -7.66 1.76 -29.75
N PHE A 339 -7.15 2.38 -28.70
CA PHE A 339 -7.65 3.61 -28.12
C PHE A 339 -7.08 4.83 -28.85
N ASP A 340 -7.96 5.66 -29.43
CA ASP A 340 -7.57 6.92 -30.07
C ASP A 340 -7.39 8.01 -29.00
N VAL A 341 -6.16 8.14 -28.51
CA VAL A 341 -5.77 9.15 -27.51
C VAL A 341 -6.02 10.57 -28.01
N GLN A 342 -5.81 10.83 -29.30
CA GLN A 342 -6.00 12.16 -29.87
C GLN A 342 -7.47 12.56 -29.93
N LYS A 343 -8.35 11.62 -30.29
CA LYS A 343 -9.80 11.79 -30.21
C LYS A 343 -10.24 12.01 -28.75
N PHE A 344 -9.70 11.25 -27.81
CA PHE A 344 -9.98 11.43 -26.38
C PHE A 344 -9.62 12.85 -25.92
N ILE A 345 -8.40 13.30 -26.14
CA ILE A 345 -7.93 14.63 -25.72
C ILE A 345 -8.77 15.75 -26.38
N LYS A 346 -9.03 15.65 -27.70
CA LYS A 346 -9.84 16.65 -28.43
C LYS A 346 -11.29 16.73 -27.95
N SER A 347 -11.82 15.66 -27.36
CA SER A 347 -13.17 15.60 -26.82
C SER A 347 -13.33 16.26 -25.44
N ARG A 348 -12.25 16.83 -24.87
CA ARG A 348 -12.24 17.42 -23.52
C ARG A 348 -12.21 18.95 -23.52
N PRO A 349 -12.70 19.60 -22.45
CA PRO A 349 -12.61 21.05 -22.31
C PRO A 349 -11.17 21.55 -22.40
N LYS A 350 -10.97 22.73 -23.01
CA LYS A 350 -9.64 23.34 -23.22
C LYS A 350 -8.79 23.44 -21.95
N GLN A 351 -9.43 23.68 -20.81
CA GLN A 351 -8.78 23.80 -19.49
C GLN A 351 -8.11 22.49 -19.03
N MET A 352 -8.49 21.34 -19.58
CA MET A 352 -7.92 20.03 -19.24
C MET A 352 -6.76 19.63 -20.16
N LEU A 353 -6.55 20.31 -21.28
CA LEU A 353 -5.63 19.86 -22.32
C LEU A 353 -4.18 19.78 -21.85
N SER A 354 -3.69 20.82 -21.14
CA SER A 354 -2.33 20.83 -20.61
C SER A 354 -2.06 19.66 -19.65
N PHE A 355 -3.03 19.39 -18.76
CA PHE A 355 -2.98 18.22 -17.88
C PHE A 355 -2.95 16.92 -18.68
N LEU A 356 -3.89 16.73 -19.61
CA LEU A 356 -4.02 15.48 -20.38
C LEU A 356 -2.81 15.20 -21.27
N GLN A 357 -2.19 16.22 -21.86
CA GLN A 357 -0.96 16.10 -22.66
C GLN A 357 0.25 15.66 -21.84
N LYS A 358 0.27 15.99 -20.55
CA LYS A 358 1.29 15.48 -19.61
C LYS A 358 0.90 14.06 -19.16
N PHE A 359 -0.35 13.87 -18.74
CA PHE A 359 -0.84 12.61 -18.19
C PHE A 359 -0.85 11.45 -19.19
N GLU A 360 -1.13 11.69 -20.48
CA GLU A 360 -1.12 10.65 -21.52
C GLU A 360 0.26 9.98 -21.69
N ARG A 361 1.34 10.65 -21.26
CA ARG A 361 2.72 10.19 -21.39
C ARG A 361 3.18 9.34 -20.20
N THR A 362 2.34 9.22 -19.19
CA THR A 362 2.64 8.45 -17.98
C THR A 362 2.53 6.95 -18.26
N GLN A 363 3.37 6.16 -17.59
CA GLN A 363 3.27 4.70 -17.62
C GLN A 363 1.91 4.25 -17.07
N MET A 364 1.39 4.92 -16.05
CA MET A 364 0.05 4.64 -15.50
C MET A 364 -1.06 4.73 -16.55
N PHE A 365 -1.07 5.81 -17.35
CA PHE A 365 -2.07 5.97 -18.41
C PHE A 365 -1.94 4.87 -19.47
N PHE A 366 -0.71 4.60 -19.91
CA PHE A 366 -0.43 3.55 -20.89
C PHE A 366 -0.97 2.19 -20.43
N MET A 367 -0.59 1.76 -19.22
CA MET A 367 -0.99 0.46 -18.68
C MET A 367 -2.50 0.35 -18.48
N PHE A 368 -3.15 1.43 -18.03
CA PHE A 368 -4.61 1.45 -17.91
C PHE A 368 -5.30 1.28 -19.26
N ILE A 369 -4.85 1.99 -20.30
CA ILE A 369 -5.43 1.88 -21.64
C ILE A 369 -5.20 0.47 -22.21
N GLU A 370 -3.99 -0.07 -22.11
CA GLU A 370 -3.68 -1.43 -22.56
C GLU A 370 -4.60 -2.48 -21.91
N GLU A 371 -4.83 -2.38 -20.59
CA GLU A 371 -5.78 -3.25 -19.88
C GLU A 371 -7.20 -3.09 -20.43
N GLN A 372 -7.66 -1.86 -20.68
CA GLN A 372 -8.99 -1.62 -21.25
C GLN A 372 -9.12 -2.15 -22.69
N GLU A 373 -8.07 -2.07 -23.50
CA GLU A 373 -8.04 -2.64 -24.85
C GLU A 373 -8.18 -4.17 -24.81
N GLN A 374 -7.43 -4.84 -23.92
CA GLN A 374 -7.52 -6.29 -23.71
C GLN A 374 -8.91 -6.72 -23.26
N LEU A 375 -9.51 -6.02 -22.29
CA LEU A 375 -10.88 -6.28 -21.83
C LEU A 375 -11.91 -6.03 -22.94
N SER A 376 -11.70 -5.00 -23.77
CA SER A 376 -12.56 -4.72 -24.92
C SER A 376 -12.48 -5.81 -25.99
N ALA A 377 -11.30 -6.39 -26.22
CA ALA A 377 -11.11 -7.51 -27.13
C ALA A 377 -11.74 -8.80 -26.56
N ALA A 378 -11.55 -9.07 -25.27
CA ALA A 378 -12.08 -10.27 -24.60
C ALA A 378 -13.61 -10.28 -24.49
N SER A 379 -14.25 -9.12 -24.32
CA SER A 379 -15.73 -9.00 -24.24
C SER A 379 -16.48 -9.21 -25.57
N LYS A 380 -15.76 -9.46 -26.67
CA LYS A 380 -16.32 -9.86 -27.97
C LYS A 380 -16.10 -11.36 -28.31
N LEU A 381 -15.47 -12.15 -27.44
CA LEU A 381 -15.46 -13.62 -27.44
C LEU A 381 -16.53 -14.12 -26.45
#